data_AF-A0A937WD94-F1
#
_entry.id   AF-A0A937WD94-F1
#
_cell.length_a   1.000
_cell.length_b   1.000
_cell.length_c   1.000
_cell.angle_alpha   90.00
_cell.angle_beta   90.00
_cell.angle_gamma   90.00
#
_symmetry.space_group_name_H-M   'P 1'
#
loop_
_entity.id
_entity.type
_entity.pdbx_description
1 polymer ?
#
loop_
_entity_poly.entity_id
_entity_poly.type
_entity_poly.pdbx_seq_one_letter_code
_entity_poly.pdbx_strand_id
1 'polypeptide(L)'
;MKLSMSAGNVIRVRHYTRNSSAERILREGIINACDQNKVFVEKTIRNPLSPKDAERKYGLARGKARAYIEFDVTVDELRYQLNYHIPSGGEFYLIGDIDLTGRNPKCFIR
;
A
#
# COMPACT_ATOMS: atom_id res chain seq x y z
N MET A 1 8.51 15.35 20.03
CA MET A 1 7.03 15.45 20.00
C MET A 1 6.48 14.29 19.19
N LYS A 2 5.68 13.40 19.78
CA LYS A 2 4.92 12.38 19.04
C LYS A 2 3.59 13.00 18.64
N LEU A 3 3.42 13.34 17.37
CA LEU A 3 2.10 13.68 16.83
C LEU A 3 1.28 12.38 16.80
N SER A 4 0.34 12.23 17.74
CA SER A 4 -0.68 11.18 17.66
C SER A 4 -1.72 11.61 16.63
N MET A 5 -1.90 10.82 15.57
CA MET A 5 -3.00 11.04 14.62
C MET A 5 -4.35 10.90 15.36
N SER A 6 -5.25 11.88 15.17
CA SER A 6 -6.57 11.84 15.78
C SER A 6 -7.43 10.75 15.12
N ALA A 7 -8.20 10.03 15.93
CA ALA A 7 -8.92 8.81 15.55
C ALA A 7 -10.03 8.98 14.48
N GLY A 8 -10.31 10.21 14.03
CA GLY A 8 -11.40 10.50 13.07
C GLY A 8 -11.00 10.47 11.59
N ASN A 9 -9.70 10.56 11.25
CA ASN A 9 -9.25 10.83 9.87
C ASN A 9 -8.28 9.77 9.32
N VAL A 10 -8.26 8.57 9.90
CA VAL A 10 -7.32 7.52 9.53
C VAL A 10 -8.02 6.47 8.65
N ILE A 11 -7.41 6.14 7.52
CA ILE A 11 -7.83 5.08 6.61
C ILE A 11 -6.79 3.98 6.66
N ARG A 12 -7.25 2.74 6.78
CA ARG A 12 -6.43 1.54 6.62
C ARG A 12 -6.26 1.23 5.12
N VAL A 13 -5.01 1.17 4.67
CA VAL A 13 -4.66 0.86 3.28
C VAL A 13 -3.73 -0.35 3.23
N ARG A 14 -3.61 -0.97 2.05
CA ARG A 14 -2.65 -2.03 1.78
C ARG A 14 -1.79 -1.74 0.56
N HIS A 15 -0.52 -2.07 0.66
CA HIS A 15 0.43 -2.08 -0.45
C HIS A 15 0.77 -3.53 -0.81
N TYR A 16 0.43 -3.97 -2.02
CA TYR A 16 0.83 -5.30 -2.52
C TYR A 16 2.30 -5.29 -2.92
N THR A 17 3.02 -6.35 -2.56
CA THR A 17 4.45 -6.49 -2.81
C THR A 17 4.88 -7.96 -2.88
N ARG A 18 6.19 -8.22 -2.91
CA ARG A 18 6.78 -9.58 -2.85
C ARG A 18 7.38 -9.85 -1.47
N ASN A 19 7.56 -11.13 -1.13
CA ASN A 19 8.04 -11.57 0.19
C ASN A 19 9.35 -10.88 0.62
N SER A 20 10.37 -10.87 -0.25
CA SER A 20 11.65 -10.22 0.06
C SER A 20 11.55 -8.71 0.25
N SER A 21 10.64 -8.05 -0.49
CA SER A 21 10.37 -6.62 -0.29
C SER A 21 9.64 -6.40 1.03
N ALA A 22 8.71 -7.29 1.42
CA ALA A 22 8.00 -7.18 2.67
C ALA A 22 8.94 -7.35 3.88
N GLU A 23 9.85 -8.33 3.83
CA GLU A 23 10.91 -8.51 4.84
C GLU A 23 11.80 -7.27 4.95
N ARG A 24 12.20 -6.69 3.81
CA ARG A 24 12.98 -5.45 3.78
C ARG A 24 12.23 -4.29 4.43
N ILE A 25 10.98 -4.07 4.05
CA ILE A 25 10.14 -2.99 4.58
C ILE A 25 9.92 -3.16 6.09
N LEU A 26 9.69 -4.40 6.58
CA LEU A 26 9.55 -4.65 8.01
C LEU A 26 10.83 -4.33 8.79
N ARG A 27 12.00 -4.62 8.23
CA ARG A 27 13.29 -4.32 8.85
C ARG A 27 13.61 -2.83 8.83
N GLU A 28 13.33 -2.15 7.72
CA GLU A 28 13.71 -0.75 7.49
C GLU A 28 12.63 0.24 7.96
N GLY A 29 11.39 -0.22 8.14
CA GLY A 29 10.26 0.63 8.51
C GLY A 29 9.78 1.57 7.40
N ILE A 30 10.29 1.43 6.17
CA ILE A 30 10.03 2.37 5.07
C ILE A 30 9.57 1.62 3.82
N ILE A 31 8.51 2.13 3.17
CA ILE A 31 8.15 1.75 1.79
C ILE A 31 8.73 2.78 0.83
N ASN A 32 9.66 2.35 -0.02
CA ASN A 32 10.28 3.24 -1.00
C ASN A 32 9.37 3.46 -2.21
N ALA A 33 9.20 4.71 -2.62
CA ALA A 33 8.37 5.16 -3.72
C ALA A 33 9.09 5.07 -5.07
N CYS A 34 9.50 3.85 -5.44
CA CYS A 34 10.33 3.62 -6.61
C CYS A 34 9.62 3.84 -7.96
N ASP A 35 8.29 3.91 -7.99
CA ASP A 35 7.50 4.12 -9.21
C ASP A 35 6.89 5.52 -9.18
N GLN A 36 7.36 6.41 -10.06
CA GLN A 36 6.86 7.78 -10.21
C GLN A 36 6.84 8.61 -8.91
N ASN A 37 7.73 8.31 -7.96
CA ASN A 37 7.70 8.89 -6.61
C ASN A 37 6.35 8.66 -5.89
N LYS A 38 5.73 7.49 -6.13
CA LYS A 38 4.46 7.06 -5.54
C LYS A 38 4.56 5.70 -4.87
N VAL A 39 3.74 5.51 -3.84
CA VAL A 39 3.41 4.20 -3.27
C VAL A 39 1.94 3.92 -3.54
N PHE A 40 1.66 2.95 -4.43
CA PHE A 40 0.31 2.54 -4.79
C PHE A 40 -0.31 1.65 -3.70
N VAL A 41 -1.59 1.90 -3.41
CA VAL A 41 -2.31 1.24 -2.32
C VAL A 41 -3.77 0.93 -2.68
N GLU A 42 -4.36 -0.02 -1.95
CA GLU A 42 -5.79 -0.34 -1.96
C GLU A 42 -6.39 -0.11 -0.56
N LYS A 43 -7.58 0.47 -0.46
CA LYS A 43 -8.29 0.57 0.84
C LYS A 43 -8.69 -0.82 1.33
N THR A 44 -8.55 -1.10 2.62
CA THR A 44 -8.81 -2.45 3.18
C THR A 44 -10.29 -2.77 3.42
N ILE A 45 -11.22 -1.97 2.88
CA ILE A 45 -12.68 -2.19 3.00
C ILE A 45 -13.09 -3.55 2.45
N ARG A 46 -12.33 -4.07 1.47
CA ARG A 46 -12.55 -5.38 0.85
C ARG A 46 -11.45 -6.36 1.24
N ASN A 47 -11.80 -7.64 1.20
CA ASN A 47 -10.84 -8.72 1.35
C ASN A 47 -9.67 -8.57 0.37
N PRO A 48 -8.44 -8.92 0.80
CA PRO A 48 -7.26 -8.86 -0.05
C PRO A 48 -7.38 -9.83 -1.22
N LEU A 49 -7.20 -9.33 -2.44
CA LEU A 49 -7.25 -10.09 -3.69
C LEU A 49 -6.24 -11.24 -3.66
N SER A 50 -6.51 -12.37 -4.32
CA SER A 50 -5.47 -13.40 -4.49
C SER A 50 -4.23 -12.80 -5.19
N PRO A 51 -3.01 -13.35 -4.99
CA PRO A 51 -1.82 -12.83 -5.67
C PRO A 51 -2.00 -12.70 -7.18
N LYS A 52 -2.62 -13.70 -7.82
CA LYS A 52 -2.90 -13.71 -9.27
C LYS A 52 -3.89 -12.60 -9.69
N ASP A 53 -4.89 -12.32 -8.85
CA ASP A 53 -5.89 -11.28 -9.15
C ASP A 53 -5.33 -9.88 -8.91
N ALA A 54 -4.50 -9.69 -7.87
CA ALA A 54 -3.79 -8.44 -7.64
C ALA A 54 -2.80 -8.15 -8.77
N GLU A 55 -1.99 -9.13 -9.19
CA GLU A 55 -1.09 -9.01 -10.34
C GLU A 55 -1.84 -8.60 -11.60
N ARG A 56 -2.95 -9.28 -11.90
CA ARG A 56 -3.77 -8.97 -13.07
C ARG A 56 -4.43 -7.59 -12.99
N LYS A 57 -5.03 -7.25 -11.86
CA LYS A 57 -5.78 -5.99 -11.69
C LYS A 57 -4.87 -4.77 -11.77
N TYR A 58 -3.69 -4.84 -11.17
CA TYR A 58 -2.76 -3.72 -11.02
C TYR A 58 -1.58 -3.77 -11.99
N GLY A 59 -1.57 -4.72 -12.94
CA GLY A 59 -0.48 -4.89 -13.89
C GLY A 59 0.87 -5.21 -13.23
N LEU A 60 0.86 -5.84 -12.05
CA LEU A 60 2.10 -6.16 -11.33
C LEU A 60 2.78 -7.35 -11.99
N ALA A 61 4.11 -7.31 -12.06
CA ALA A 61 4.88 -8.47 -12.50
C ALA A 61 4.64 -9.68 -11.59
N ARG A 62 4.70 -10.89 -12.18
CA ARG A 62 4.52 -12.15 -11.45
C ARG A 62 5.38 -12.21 -10.19
N GLY A 63 4.76 -12.56 -9.06
CA GLY A 63 5.37 -12.63 -7.74
C GLY A 63 5.29 -11.34 -6.93
N LYS A 64 4.92 -10.19 -7.53
CA LYS A 64 4.84 -8.88 -6.83
C LYS A 64 3.56 -8.65 -6.02
N ALA A 65 2.69 -9.65 -5.90
CA ALA A 65 1.54 -9.61 -4.98
C ALA A 65 1.52 -10.79 -3.99
N ARG A 66 2.66 -11.46 -3.80
CA ARG A 66 2.80 -12.58 -2.85
C ARG A 66 2.89 -12.13 -1.38
N ALA A 67 3.03 -10.84 -1.15
CA ALA A 67 2.90 -10.26 0.16
C ALA A 67 2.09 -8.97 0.06
N TYR A 68 1.61 -8.49 1.19
CA TYR A 68 1.12 -7.13 1.30
C TYR A 68 1.37 -6.59 2.71
N ILE A 69 1.42 -5.27 2.81
CA ILE A 69 1.56 -4.57 4.08
C ILE A 69 0.35 -3.67 4.24
N GLU A 70 -0.38 -3.85 5.32
CA GLU A 70 -1.46 -2.95 5.72
C GLU A 70 -0.94 -1.94 6.74
N PHE A 71 -1.31 -0.68 6.57
CA PHE A 71 -0.90 0.40 7.45
C PHE A 71 -1.92 1.55 7.42
N ASP A 72 -1.78 2.45 8.37
CA ASP A 72 -2.66 3.58 8.60
C ASP A 72 -2.13 4.83 7.88
N VAL A 73 -3.02 5.56 7.21
CA VAL A 73 -2.74 6.84 6.56
C VAL A 73 -3.85 7.84 6.89
N THR A 74 -3.58 9.13 6.84
CA THR A 74 -4.66 10.12 6.89
C THR A 74 -5.37 10.22 5.55
N VAL A 75 -6.61 10.71 5.58
CA VAL A 75 -7.39 11.01 4.36
C VAL A 75 -6.64 11.99 3.44
N ASP A 76 -5.93 12.98 4.01
CA ASP A 76 -5.25 14.05 3.25
C ASP A 76 -3.99 13.56 2.51
N GLU A 77 -3.39 12.46 2.98
CA GLU A 77 -2.26 11.81 2.33
C GLU A 77 -2.70 11.01 1.09
N LEU A 78 -3.92 10.48 1.12
CA LEU A 78 -4.40 9.54 0.11
C LEU A 78 -4.84 10.26 -1.16
N ARG A 79 -4.15 10.00 -2.26
CA ARG A 79 -4.47 10.52 -3.59
C ARG A 79 -5.11 9.44 -4.45
N TYR A 80 -5.83 9.87 -5.49
CA TYR A 80 -6.46 9.00 -6.46
C TYR A 80 -6.12 9.50 -7.86
N GLN A 81 -5.82 8.57 -8.77
CA GLN A 81 -5.65 8.87 -10.18
C GLN A 81 -6.46 7.88 -11.03
N LEU A 82 -6.93 8.37 -12.19
CA LEU A 82 -7.52 7.50 -13.19
C LEU A 82 -6.44 6.65 -13.84
N ASN A 83 -6.76 5.38 -14.02
CA ASN A 83 -5.93 4.43 -14.74
C ASN A 83 -6.86 3.47 -15.49
N TYR A 84 -7.02 3.71 -16.79
CA TYR A 84 -7.96 2.99 -17.63
C TYR A 84 -7.60 1.51 -17.84
N HIS A 85 -6.38 1.10 -17.49
CA HIS A 85 -6.00 -0.31 -17.48
C HIS A 85 -6.52 -1.06 -16.24
N ILE A 86 -6.95 -0.35 -15.21
CA ILE A 86 -7.51 -0.94 -13.99
C ILE A 86 -9.04 -1.04 -14.16
N PRO A 87 -9.66 -2.23 -14.00
CA PRO A 87 -11.10 -2.40 -14.20
C PRO A 87 -11.99 -1.50 -13.34
N SER A 88 -11.50 -1.04 -12.18
CA SER A 88 -12.21 -0.09 -11.30
C SER A 88 -12.08 1.38 -11.71
N GLY A 89 -11.36 1.68 -12.80
CA GLY A 89 -11.19 3.03 -13.35
C GLY A 89 -10.05 3.85 -12.75
N GLY A 90 -9.36 3.36 -11.73
CA GLY A 90 -8.23 4.05 -11.13
C GLY A 90 -7.65 3.38 -9.89
N GLU A 91 -6.67 4.06 -9.30
CA GLU A 91 -5.86 3.58 -8.18
C GLU A 91 -5.57 4.68 -7.16
N PHE A 92 -5.43 4.25 -5.90
CA PHE A 92 -4.99 5.13 -4.83
C PHE A 92 -3.48 5.06 -4.68
N TYR A 93 -2.89 6.18 -4.28
CA TYR A 93 -1.46 6.27 -4.04
C TYR A 93 -1.13 7.30 -2.96
N LEU A 94 0.08 7.19 -2.44
CA LEU A 94 0.74 8.14 -1.56
C LEU A 94 1.95 8.73 -2.30
N ILE A 95 2.37 9.95 -1.94
CA ILE A 95 3.50 10.64 -2.58
C ILE A 95 4.75 10.45 -1.72
N GLY A 96 5.86 10.08 -2.36
CA GLY A 96 7.15 9.91 -1.70
C GLY A 96 7.27 8.63 -0.88
N ASP A 97 8.46 8.44 -0.33
CA ASP A 97 8.76 7.33 0.58
C ASP A 97 7.89 7.41 1.83
N ILE A 98 7.42 6.27 2.31
CA ILE A 98 6.46 6.18 3.41
C ILE A 98 7.13 5.55 4.62
N ASP A 99 7.42 6.38 5.63
CA ASP A 99 7.81 5.94 6.97
C ASP A 99 6.59 5.32 7.67
N LEU A 100 6.70 4.07 8.08
CA LEU A 100 5.66 3.28 8.74
C LEU A 100 5.64 3.48 10.27
N THR A 101 6.56 4.27 10.83
CA THR A 101 6.60 4.58 12.26
C THR A 101 5.28 5.22 12.70
N GLY A 102 4.60 4.58 13.65
CA GLY A 102 3.31 5.06 14.15
C GLY A 102 2.12 4.80 13.22
N ARG A 103 2.31 4.11 12.08
CA ARG A 103 1.25 3.76 11.12
C ARG A 103 0.70 2.34 11.30
N ASN A 104 0.96 1.71 12.44
CA ASN A 104 0.48 0.37 12.80
C ASN A 104 0.65 -0.68 11.68
N PRO A 105 1.86 -0.86 11.12
CA PRO A 105 2.06 -1.76 9.98
C PRO A 105 1.80 -3.22 10.37
N LYS A 106 1.11 -3.96 9.48
CA LYS A 106 0.93 -5.41 9.55
C LYS A 106 1.28 -6.04 8.21
N CYS A 107 2.18 -7.01 8.23
CA CYS A 107 2.61 -7.72 7.03
C CYS A 107 1.92 -9.08 6.92
N PHE A 108 1.61 -9.46 5.70
CA PHE A 108 0.97 -10.72 5.35
C PHE A 108 1.68 -11.36 4.16
N ILE A 109 2.08 -12.61 4.29
CA ILE A 109 2.77 -13.41 3.26
C ILE A 109 1.79 -14.45 2.69
N ARG A 110 1.90 -14.76 1.39
CA ARG A 110 0.97 -15.62 0.62
C ARG A 110 1.65 -16.60 -0.35
#